data_AF-A0A024UMX1-F1
#
_entry.id   AF-A0A024UMX1-F1
#
_cell.length_a   1.000
_cell.length_b   1.000
_cell.length_c   1.000
_cell.angle_alpha   90.00
_cell.angle_beta   90.00
_cell.angle_gamma   90.00
#
_symmetry.space_group_name_H-M   'P 1'
#
loop_
_entity.id
_entity.type
_entity.pdbx_description
1 polymer ?
#
loop_
_entity_poly.entity_id
_entity_poly.type
_entity_poly.pdbx_seq_one_letter_code
_entity_poly.pdbx_strand_id
1 'polypeptide(L)' 'MSCLHEEFNVDRLKHCKHNDPKFASRPIPKATPVILDDATDDELYIVEKLLKKRTFNRQVEFLVKWHGLPESEAT' A
#
# COMPACT_ATOMS: atom_id res chain seq x y z
N MET A 1 -25.21 13.75 -0.29
CA MET A 1 -24.66 12.86 -1.34
C MET A 1 -23.73 13.73 -2.18
N SER A 2 -22.43 13.70 -1.89
CA SER A 2 -21.43 14.51 -2.60
C SER A 2 -20.95 13.73 -3.82
N CYS A 3 -21.34 14.22 -5.00
CA CYS A 3 -20.86 13.72 -6.28
C CYS A 3 -19.35 13.99 -6.35
N LEU A 4 -18.53 12.94 -6.39
CA LEU A 4 -17.13 13.08 -6.78
C LEU A 4 -17.11 13.70 -8.18
N HIS A 5 -16.56 14.90 -8.30
CA HIS A 5 -16.44 15.56 -9.59
C HIS A 5 -15.49 14.74 -10.47
N GLU A 6 -15.98 14.29 -11.63
CA GLU A 6 -15.21 13.61 -12.70
C GLU A 6 -14.17 14.53 -13.38
N GLU A 7 -13.84 15.67 -12.77
CA GLU A 7 -12.86 16.61 -13.29
C GLU A 7 -11.46 16.24 -12.79
N PHE A 8 -10.75 15.48 -13.61
CA PHE A 8 -9.32 15.25 -13.43
C PHE A 8 -8.55 16.56 -13.69
N ASN A 9 -8.17 17.24 -12.61
CA ASN A 9 -7.41 18.49 -12.68
C ASN A 9 -5.98 18.24 -13.20
N VAL A 10 -5.81 18.32 -14.52
CA VAL A 10 -4.53 18.09 -15.23
C VAL A 10 -3.41 19.02 -14.74
N ASP A 11 -3.77 20.21 -14.27
CA ASP A 11 -2.84 21.21 -13.73
C ASP A 11 -2.16 20.78 -12.42
N ARG A 12 -2.74 19.82 -11.70
CA ARG A 12 -2.17 19.26 -10.47
C ARG A 12 -1.24 18.09 -10.74
N LEU A 13 -1.20 17.58 -11.98
CA LEU A 13 -0.34 16.46 -12.34
C LEU A 13 1.12 16.90 -12.32
N LYS A 14 1.91 16.25 -11.47
CA LYS A 14 3.36 16.43 -11.45
C LYS A 14 3.98 15.55 -12.52
N HIS A 15 4.94 16.08 -13.28
CA HIS A 15 5.69 15.30 -14.26
C HIS A 15 6.42 14.14 -13.58
N CYS A 16 6.08 12.91 -13.96
CA CYS A 16 6.79 11.73 -13.49
C CYS A 16 8.19 11.73 -14.10
N LYS A 17 9.22 12.01 -13.29
CA LYS A 17 10.60 11.94 -13.74
C LYS A 17 10.98 10.48 -13.88
N HIS A 18 11.43 10.09 -15.08
CA HIS A 18 12.00 8.76 -15.30
C HIS A 18 13.03 8.46 -14.21
N ASN A 19 12.94 7.26 -13.64
CA ASN A 19 13.89 6.84 -12.61
C ASN A 19 15.31 6.85 -13.21
N ASP A 20 16.18 7.70 -12.69
CA ASP A 20 17.53 7.86 -13.23
C ASP A 20 18.24 6.49 -13.15
N PRO A 21 18.83 5.96 -14.24
CA PRO A 21 19.48 4.66 -14.23
C PRO A 21 20.52 4.49 -13.12
N LYS A 22 21.12 5.59 -12.64
CA LYS A 22 22.06 5.57 -11.50
C LYS A 22 21.43 5.15 -10.17
N PHE A 23 20.10 5.17 -10.08
CA PHE A 23 19.33 4.74 -8.92
C PHE A 23 18.75 3.32 -9.08
N ALA A 24 18.92 2.68 -10.24
CA ALA A 24 18.42 1.33 -10.48
C ALA A 24 19.05 0.28 -9.54
N SER A 25 20.29 0.53 -9.09
CA SER A 25 20.99 -0.33 -8.13
C SER A 25 20.70 0.03 -6.66
N ARG A 26 20.02 1.15 -6.39
CA ARG A 26 19.63 1.49 -5.02
C ARG A 26 18.53 0.51 -4.60
N PRO A 27 18.64 -0.10 -3.41
CA PRO A 27 17.49 -0.75 -2.82
C PRO A 27 16.41 0.33 -2.72
N ILE A 28 15.29 0.14 -3.43
CA ILE A 28 14.11 0.96 -3.21
C ILE A 28 13.85 0.85 -1.70
N PRO A 29 13.85 1.96 -0.95
CA PRO A 29 13.56 1.90 0.48
C PRO A 29 12.30 1.08 0.63
N LYS A 30 12.38 0.00 1.42
CA LYS A 30 11.23 -0.83 1.75
C LYS A 30 10.32 -0.04 2.70
N ALA A 31 9.90 1.15 2.30
CA ALA A 31 8.70 1.74 2.84
C ALA A 31 7.60 0.82 2.35
N THR A 32 6.91 0.16 3.28
CA THR A 32 5.65 -0.52 3.00
C THR A 32 4.81 0.50 2.24
N PRO A 33 4.48 0.27 0.96
CA PRO A 33 3.74 1.25 0.20
C PRO A 33 2.34 1.30 0.81
N VAL A 34 2.13 2.30 1.67
CA VAL A 34 0.81 2.72 2.09
C VAL A 34 0.22 3.39 0.87
N ILE A 35 -0.68 2.68 0.18
CA ILE A 35 -1.47 3.25 -0.90
C ILE A 35 -2.59 3.98 -0.19
N LEU A 36 -2.60 5.31 -0.26
CA LEU A 36 -3.74 6.08 0.20
C LEU A 36 -4.85 5.92 -0.82
N ASP A 37 -6.01 5.43 -0.40
CA ASP A 37 -7.21 5.45 -1.24
C ASP A 37 -7.79 6.87 -1.22
N ASP A 38 -7.59 7.63 -2.29
CA ASP A 38 -8.07 9.02 -2.44
C ASP A 38 -9.59 9.17 -2.26
N ALA A 39 -10.36 8.06 -2.35
CA ALA A 39 -11.82 8.08 -2.14
C ALA A 39 -12.23 7.89 -0.67
N THR A 40 -11.41 7.18 0.12
CA THR A 40 -11.80 6.71 1.47
C THR A 40 -10.89 7.26 2.57
N ASP A 41 -9.76 7.89 2.22
CA ASP A 41 -8.68 8.30 3.15
C ASP A 41 -8.11 7.11 3.96
N ASP A 42 -8.37 5.90 3.48
CA ASP A 42 -7.93 4.66 4.11
C ASP A 42 -6.50 4.34 3.67
N GLU A 43 -5.68 3.98 4.65
CA GLU A 43 -4.34 3.45 4.43
C GLU A 43 -4.41 1.99 3.96
N LEU A 44 -4.13 1.75 2.69
CA LEU A 44 -4.04 0.38 2.15
C LEU A 44 -2.60 -0.13 2.22
N TYR A 45 -2.44 -1.37 2.68
CA TYR A 45 -1.14 -2.02 2.84
C TYR A 45 -0.99 -3.18 1.85
N ILE A 46 0.19 -3.34 1.26
CA ILE A 46 0.49 -4.49 0.40
C ILE A 46 0.83 -5.72 1.23
N VAL A 47 0.04 -6.77 1.04
CA VAL A 47 0.25 -8.10 1.65
C VAL A 47 1.18 -8.94 0.79
N GLU A 48 2.24 -9.49 1.38
CA GLU A 48 3.11 -10.47 0.71
C GLU A 48 2.51 -11.87 0.77
N LYS A 49 2.05 -12.28 1.97
CA LYS A 49 1.55 -13.64 2.19
C LYS A 49 0.63 -13.71 3.41
N LEU A 50 -0.37 -14.59 3.37
CA LEU A 50 -1.12 -15.00 4.55
C LEU A 50 -0.46 -16.22 5.19
N LEU A 51 -0.02 -16.08 6.44
CA LEU A 51 0.73 -17.12 7.16
C LEU A 51 -0.19 -18.10 7.88
N LYS A 52 -1.21 -17.57 8.57
CA LYS A 52 -2.15 -18.36 9.36
C LYS A 52 -3.55 -17.77 9.28
N LYS A 53 -4.54 -18.63 9.53
CA LYS A 53 -5.95 -18.26 9.70
C LYS A 53 -6.39 -18.76 11.08
N ARG A 54 -7.11 -17.95 11.82
CA ARG A 54 -7.78 -18.39 13.05
C ARG A 54 -9.20 -17.82 13.11
N THR A 55 -10.01 -18.40 13.99
CA THR A 55 -11.30 -17.85 14.34
C THR A 55 -11.26 -17.44 15.81
N PHE A 56 -11.36 -16.15 16.09
CA PHE A 56 -11.35 -15.61 17.45
C PHE A 56 -12.60 -14.75 17.65
N ASN A 57 -13.30 -14.91 18.77
CA ASN A 57 -14.57 -14.22 19.03
C ASN A 57 -15.60 -14.27 17.88
N ARG A 58 -15.70 -15.44 17.22
CA ARG A 58 -16.57 -15.68 16.04
C ARG A 58 -16.18 -14.87 14.78
N GLN A 59 -15.07 -14.16 14.80
CA GLN A 59 -14.51 -13.46 13.65
C GLN A 59 -13.31 -14.23 13.10
N VAL A 60 -13.17 -14.22 11.77
CA VAL A 60 -12.03 -14.82 11.09
C VAL A 60 -10.92 -13.78 11.03
N GLU A 61 -9.75 -14.13 11.57
CA GLU A 61 -8.56 -13.30 11.55
C GLU A 61 -7.45 -14.04 10.78
N PHE A 62 -6.56 -13.26 10.17
CA PHE A 62 -5.40 -13.76 9.44
C PHE A 62 -4.13 -13.16 10.02
N LEU A 63 -3.08 -13.97 10.10
CA LEU A 63 -1.73 -13.47 10.35
C LEU A 63 -1.10 -13.15 8.99
N VAL A 64 -0.79 -11.89 8.77
CA VAL A 64 -0.39 -11.29 7.51
C VAL A 64 1.11 -11.01 7.53
N LYS A 65 1.82 -11.50 6.51
CA LYS A 65 3.18 -11.07 6.20
C LYS A 65 3.11 -9.85 5.29
N TRP A 66 3.55 -8.71 5.81
CA TRP A 66 3.58 -7.44 5.07
C TRP A 66 4.71 -7.38 4.06
N HIS A 67 4.45 -6.79 2.89
CA HIS A 67 5.45 -6.68 1.84
C HIS A 67 6.66 -5.85 2.29
N GLY A 68 7.83 -6.48 2.23
CA GLY A 68 9.11 -5.82 2.56
C GLY A 68 9.49 -5.85 4.04
N LEU A 69 8.59 -6.28 4.94
CA LEU A 69 8.89 -6.48 6.36
C LEU A 69 9.25 -7.94 6.66
N PRO A 70 10.08 -8.20 7.69
CA PRO A 70 10.38 -9.56 8.13
C PRO A 70 9.14 -10.22 8.74
N GLU A 71 9.13 -11.55 8.79
CA GLU A 71 8.01 -12.32 9.37
C GLU A 71 7.81 -12.06 10.88
N SER A 72 8.81 -11.51 11.57
CA SER A 72 8.68 -11.08 12.97
C SER A 72 7.71 -9.91 13.15
N GLU A 73 7.47 -9.12 12.10
CA GLU A 73 6.53 -8.00 12.08
C GLU A 73 5.16 -8.41 11.52
N ALA A 74 4.91 -9.72 11.33
CA ALA A 74 3.62 -10.20 10.84
C ALA A 74 2.51 -9.89 11.86
N THR A 75 1.37 -9.38 11.37
CA THR A 75 0.21 -8.96 12.19
C THR A 75 -1.02 -9.76 11.85
#